data_AF-A0A965G9A2-F1
#
_entry.id   AF-A0A965G9A2-F1
#
_cell.length_a   1.000
_cell.length_b   1.000
_cell.length_c   1.000
_cell.angle_alpha   90.00
_cell.angle_beta   90.00
_cell.angle_gamma   90.00
#
_symmetry.space_group_name_H-M   'P 1'
#
loop_
_entity.id
_entity.type
_entity.pdbx_description
1 polymer ?
#
loop_
_entity_poly.entity_id
_entity_poly.type
_entity_poly.pdbx_seq_one_letter_code
_entity_poly.pdbx_strand_id
1 'polypeptide(L)'
;MLNYGCRLGLLAWAAVVVVATTPPARAFSALGAWRINADGVLELRTTPYANLTASFDAGGGNRGPRLWIDLPGSPARPRNIAGAGVIRQVRIGVPEPGITRLVIEFMPGVQIDPSQLKLIGTDKDSWRLQLPNQQTGYFALGEGNVERIDPVQAPAETQVAPRQPIRPLRPTDLAQVTRGRFRIVIDPGHGGPDPGAVGIGGTQEKDVVLEISQQVAELLRSRGVDVLLTRNGDIDVDLPPRAQLAN
;
A
#
# COMPACT_ATOMS: atom_id res chain seq x y z
N MET A 1 58.27 49.38 42.43
CA MET A 1 58.06 48.54 41.24
C MET A 1 57.36 47.27 41.68
N LEU A 2 56.06 47.13 41.40
CA LEU A 2 55.33 45.87 41.44
C LEU A 2 54.12 46.04 40.52
N ASN A 3 54.14 45.25 39.44
CA ASN A 3 53.22 45.27 38.32
C ASN A 3 52.41 43.98 38.41
N TYR A 4 51.07 44.05 38.52
CA TYR A 4 50.22 42.88 38.22
C TYR A 4 48.90 43.35 37.61
N GLY A 5 48.76 43.00 36.33
CA GLY A 5 47.66 43.37 35.46
C GLY A 5 46.36 42.61 35.74
N CYS A 6 45.26 43.31 35.47
CA CYS A 6 43.89 42.82 35.51
C CYS A 6 43.64 41.91 34.30
N ARG A 7 43.28 40.63 34.54
CA ARG A 7 42.82 39.70 33.49
C ARG A 7 41.30 39.80 33.35
N LEU A 8 40.85 40.24 32.18
CA LEU A 8 39.46 40.20 31.74
C LEU A 8 39.09 38.74 31.40
N GLY A 9 38.12 38.17 32.12
CA GLY A 9 37.54 36.86 31.80
C GLY A 9 36.36 37.01 30.84
N LEU A 10 36.51 36.55 29.59
CA LEU A 10 35.40 36.38 28.66
C LEU A 10 34.62 35.10 29.03
N LEU A 11 33.36 35.27 29.44
CA LEU A 11 32.38 34.18 29.57
C LEU A 11 31.86 33.81 28.18
N ALA A 12 32.31 32.67 27.66
CA ALA A 12 31.76 32.07 26.44
C ALA A 12 30.43 31.37 26.78
N TRP A 13 29.33 31.86 26.23
CA TRP A 13 28.04 31.17 26.27
C TRP A 13 28.06 30.00 25.30
N ALA A 14 28.10 28.77 25.83
CA ALA A 14 27.88 27.58 25.02
C ALA A 14 26.40 27.48 24.67
N ALA A 15 26.04 27.80 23.42
CA ALA A 15 24.73 27.53 22.88
C ALA A 15 24.57 26.00 22.73
N VAL A 16 23.79 25.39 23.60
CA VAL A 16 23.34 24.00 23.44
C VAL A 16 22.35 23.98 22.29
N VAL A 17 22.81 23.56 21.11
CA VAL A 17 21.92 23.23 20.00
C VAL A 17 21.24 21.91 20.35
N VAL A 18 20.02 21.99 20.87
CA VAL A 18 19.13 20.83 20.97
C VAL A 18 18.68 20.50 19.55
N VAL A 19 19.34 19.54 18.91
CA VAL A 19 18.83 18.92 17.69
C VAL A 19 17.66 18.05 18.11
N ALA A 20 16.45 18.60 18.00
CA ALA A 20 15.23 17.80 18.10
C ALA A 20 15.23 16.80 16.95
N THR A 21 15.64 15.57 17.23
CA THR A 21 15.45 14.45 16.31
C THR A 21 13.96 14.17 16.27
N THR A 22 13.29 14.63 15.21
CA THR A 22 11.93 14.17 14.94
C THR A 22 12.01 12.65 14.79
N PRO A 23 11.16 11.87 15.49
CA PRO A 23 11.09 10.45 15.22
C PRO A 23 10.78 10.26 13.72
N PRO A 24 11.36 9.25 13.05
CA PRO A 24 11.02 9.00 11.66
C PRO A 24 9.51 8.93 11.55
N ALA A 25 8.93 9.79 10.72
CA ALA A 25 7.49 9.74 10.42
C ALA A 25 7.16 8.28 10.11
N ARG A 26 6.12 7.73 10.77
CA ARG A 26 5.68 6.36 10.52
C ARG A 26 5.25 6.27 9.06
N ALA A 27 6.17 5.88 8.19
CA ALA A 27 5.87 5.62 6.80
C ALA A 27 4.95 4.39 6.74
N PHE A 28 3.97 4.44 5.85
CA PHE A 28 3.12 3.29 5.57
C PHE A 28 3.94 2.19 4.94
N SER A 29 3.52 0.95 5.19
CA SER A 29 4.12 -0.21 4.58
C SER A 29 4.35 0.03 3.10
N ALA A 30 5.58 -0.21 2.66
CA ALA A 30 5.91 -0.24 1.26
C ALA A 30 5.28 -1.45 0.55
N LEU A 31 4.67 -2.41 1.27
CA LEU A 31 3.94 -3.52 0.66
C LEU A 31 2.53 -3.08 0.27
N GLY A 32 2.27 -2.94 -1.03
CA GLY A 32 0.95 -2.58 -1.58
C GLY A 32 0.06 -3.79 -1.88
N ALA A 33 0.64 -4.87 -2.42
CA ALA A 33 -0.08 -6.12 -2.67
C ALA A 33 0.89 -7.31 -2.69
N TRP A 34 0.36 -8.51 -2.49
CA TRP A 34 1.12 -9.75 -2.65
C TRP A 34 0.22 -10.91 -3.10
N ARG A 35 0.75 -11.87 -3.85
CA ARG A 35 0.12 -13.16 -4.09
C ARG A 35 1.13 -14.28 -4.16
N ILE A 36 0.71 -15.48 -3.81
CA ILE A 36 1.31 -16.74 -4.20
C ILE A 36 0.30 -17.38 -5.15
N ASN A 37 0.69 -17.69 -6.38
CA ASN A 37 -0.17 -18.37 -7.34
C ASN A 37 -0.08 -19.91 -7.20
N ALA A 38 -0.90 -20.64 -7.95
CA ALA A 38 -0.91 -22.11 -7.90
C ALA A 38 0.41 -22.75 -8.39
N ASP A 39 1.19 -22.02 -9.19
CA ASP A 39 2.51 -22.43 -9.67
C ASP A 39 3.64 -22.17 -8.65
N GLY A 40 3.30 -21.66 -7.46
CA GLY A 40 4.27 -21.36 -6.41
C GLY A 40 5.08 -20.10 -6.62
N VAL A 41 4.64 -19.19 -7.49
CA VAL A 41 5.28 -17.89 -7.67
C VAL A 41 4.72 -16.91 -6.63
N LEU A 42 5.59 -16.44 -5.74
CA LEU A 42 5.33 -15.26 -4.91
C LEU A 42 5.55 -14.00 -5.75
N GLU A 43 4.56 -13.13 -5.79
CA GLU A 43 4.63 -11.84 -6.44
C GLU A 43 4.27 -10.74 -5.47
N LEU A 44 5.01 -9.62 -5.52
CA LEU A 44 4.82 -8.48 -4.65
C LEU A 44 4.65 -7.21 -5.49
N ARG A 45 3.77 -6.33 -5.03
CA ARG A 45 3.74 -4.92 -5.43
C ARG A 45 4.14 -4.07 -4.25
N THR A 46 5.03 -3.12 -4.52
CA THR A 46 5.60 -2.25 -3.50
C THR A 46 5.43 -0.78 -3.85
N THR A 47 5.88 0.12 -2.97
CA THR A 47 6.23 1.47 -3.42
C THR A 47 7.41 1.39 -4.40
N PRO A 48 7.48 2.29 -5.40
CA PRO A 48 8.58 2.30 -6.35
C PRO A 48 9.94 2.45 -5.66
N TYR A 49 10.90 1.63 -6.09
CA TYR A 49 12.28 1.54 -5.64
C TYR A 49 12.43 1.23 -4.15
N ALA A 50 11.45 0.56 -3.55
CA ALA A 50 11.55 0.09 -2.17
C ALA A 50 12.77 -0.81 -1.98
N ASN A 51 13.48 -0.63 -0.86
CA ASN A 51 14.61 -1.47 -0.49
C ASN A 51 14.11 -2.69 0.27
N LEU A 52 14.19 -3.87 -0.34
CA LEU A 52 13.71 -5.12 0.23
C LEU A 52 14.88 -5.98 0.71
N THR A 53 14.72 -6.63 1.86
CA THR A 53 15.61 -7.72 2.28
C THR A 53 14.83 -9.00 2.43
N ALA A 54 15.33 -10.08 1.84
CA ALA A 54 14.76 -11.42 1.99
C ALA A 54 15.62 -12.25 2.94
N SER A 55 15.00 -13.11 3.72
CA SER A 55 15.67 -13.96 4.68
C SER A 55 14.96 -15.30 4.82
N PHE A 56 15.73 -16.33 5.12
CA PHE A 56 15.24 -17.70 5.19
C PHE A 56 15.72 -18.37 6.47
N ASP A 57 14.84 -19.16 7.08
CA ASP A 57 15.11 -20.06 8.18
C ASP A 57 14.60 -21.46 7.79
N ALA A 58 15.46 -22.47 7.85
CA ALA A 58 15.10 -23.84 7.51
C ALA A 58 14.09 -24.45 8.50
N GLY A 59 13.91 -23.84 9.67
CA GLY A 59 13.07 -24.38 10.74
C GLY A 59 13.77 -25.54 11.46
N GLY A 60 12.98 -26.46 12.01
CA GLY A 60 13.47 -27.65 12.72
C GLY A 60 12.40 -28.25 13.62
N GLY A 61 12.56 -29.52 14.04
CA GLY A 61 11.60 -30.22 14.90
C GLY A 61 10.14 -30.03 14.44
N ASN A 62 9.34 -29.34 15.27
CA ASN A 62 7.92 -29.06 15.00
C ASN A 62 7.67 -27.71 14.28
N ARG A 63 8.70 -27.04 13.77
CA ARG A 63 8.60 -25.79 13.01
C ARG A 63 9.05 -26.03 11.57
N GLY A 64 8.18 -25.74 10.61
CA GLY A 64 8.56 -25.76 9.21
C GLY A 64 9.47 -24.58 8.84
N PRO A 65 10.02 -24.60 7.62
CA PRO A 65 10.77 -23.49 7.07
C PRO A 65 10.00 -22.16 7.08
N ARG A 66 10.73 -21.06 7.07
CA ARG A 66 10.17 -19.70 7.00
C ARG A 66 10.97 -18.88 6.01
N LEU A 67 10.28 -18.27 5.06
CA LEU A 67 10.81 -17.22 4.20
C LEU A 67 10.16 -15.91 4.64
N TRP A 68 10.94 -14.86 4.84
CA TRP A 68 10.35 -13.54 5.06
C TRP A 68 11.04 -12.45 4.26
N ILE A 69 10.28 -11.41 4.00
CA ILE A 69 10.69 -10.23 3.25
C ILE A 69 10.38 -9.03 4.11
N ASP A 70 11.41 -8.25 4.40
CA ASP A 70 11.31 -6.98 5.11
C ASP A 70 11.25 -5.83 4.11
N LEU A 71 10.27 -4.96 4.31
CA LEU A 71 10.02 -3.78 3.50
C LEU A 71 9.96 -2.54 4.41
N PRO A 72 10.34 -1.36 3.93
CA PRO A 72 10.23 -0.13 4.71
C PRO A 72 8.77 0.22 5.00
N GLY A 73 8.55 0.96 6.07
CA GLY A 73 7.24 1.36 6.55
C GLY A 73 6.53 0.30 7.40
N SER A 74 5.47 0.67 8.09
CA SER A 74 4.69 -0.22 8.98
C SER A 74 3.31 -0.52 8.38
N PRO A 75 2.83 -1.78 8.42
CA PRO A 75 1.48 -2.10 8.01
C PRO A 75 0.46 -1.48 8.98
N ALA A 76 -0.62 -0.93 8.44
CA ALA A 76 -1.71 -0.40 9.26
C ALA A 76 -2.38 -1.48 10.12
N ARG A 77 -2.48 -2.72 9.58
CA ARG A 77 -3.11 -3.86 10.26
C ARG A 77 -2.24 -5.12 10.16
N PRO A 78 -1.37 -5.39 11.15
CA PRO A 78 -0.70 -6.68 11.27
C PRO A 78 -1.73 -7.82 11.34
N ARG A 79 -1.46 -8.94 10.66
CA ARG A 79 -2.42 -10.04 10.54
C ARG A 79 -1.74 -11.36 10.19
N ASN A 80 -2.41 -12.45 10.54
CA ASN A 80 -2.03 -13.79 10.13
C ASN A 80 -3.14 -14.33 9.21
N ILE A 81 -2.73 -15.00 8.15
CA ILE A 81 -3.59 -15.49 7.08
C ILE A 81 -3.36 -16.99 7.01
N ALA A 82 -4.44 -17.76 7.14
CA ALA A 82 -4.35 -19.21 7.06
C ALA A 82 -3.79 -19.62 5.70
N GLY A 83 -2.78 -20.50 5.71
CA GLY A 83 -2.22 -21.06 4.50
C GLY A 83 -3.05 -22.24 3.97
N ALA A 84 -2.63 -22.78 2.85
CA ALA A 84 -3.18 -23.99 2.27
C ALA A 84 -2.04 -24.84 1.68
N GLY A 85 -2.25 -26.16 1.64
CA GLY A 85 -1.25 -27.12 1.17
C GLY A 85 0.02 -27.10 2.02
N VAL A 86 1.16 -26.84 1.38
CA VAL A 86 2.48 -26.78 2.04
C VAL A 86 2.70 -25.51 2.86
N ILE A 87 1.88 -24.48 2.66
CA ILE A 87 1.95 -23.24 3.43
C ILE A 87 1.07 -23.40 4.66
N ARG A 88 1.66 -23.25 5.84
CA ARG A 88 0.94 -23.24 7.12
C ARG A 88 0.19 -21.92 7.32
N GLN A 89 0.89 -20.81 7.12
CA GLN A 89 0.33 -19.47 7.26
C GLN A 89 1.20 -18.42 6.57
N VAL A 90 0.59 -17.29 6.23
CA VAL A 90 1.30 -16.07 5.88
C VAL A 90 1.05 -15.02 6.95
N ARG A 91 2.08 -14.27 7.34
CA ARG A 91 1.99 -13.25 8.39
C ARG A 91 2.50 -11.93 7.88
N ILE A 92 1.78 -10.86 8.18
CA ILE A 92 2.21 -9.49 7.91
C ILE A 92 2.34 -8.81 9.26
N GLY A 93 3.54 -8.38 9.62
CA GLY A 93 3.84 -7.86 10.95
C GLY A 93 4.81 -6.71 10.97
N VAL A 94 5.05 -6.20 12.17
CA VAL A 94 6.02 -5.13 12.47
C VAL A 94 7.12 -5.77 13.33
N PRO A 95 8.23 -6.28 12.75
CA PRO A 95 9.31 -6.84 13.56
C PRO A 95 10.01 -5.75 14.37
N GLU A 96 10.11 -4.54 13.77
CA GLU A 96 10.71 -3.35 14.35
C GLU A 96 9.92 -2.13 13.83
N PRO A 97 9.90 -1.00 14.57
CA PRO A 97 9.21 0.21 14.11
C PRO A 97 9.69 0.64 12.72
N GLY A 98 8.77 0.86 11.80
CA GLY A 98 9.10 1.28 10.43
C GLY A 98 9.50 0.15 9.49
N ILE A 99 9.36 -1.12 9.91
CA ILE A 99 9.56 -2.29 9.06
C ILE A 99 8.26 -3.09 8.95
N THR A 100 7.93 -3.51 7.73
CA THR A 100 6.89 -4.48 7.43
C THR A 100 7.58 -5.81 7.15
N ARG A 101 7.17 -6.87 7.83
CA ARG A 101 7.63 -8.23 7.53
C ARG A 101 6.50 -9.06 6.97
N LEU A 102 6.65 -9.50 5.73
CA LEU A 102 5.83 -10.55 5.13
C LEU A 102 6.53 -11.90 5.37
N VAL A 103 5.95 -12.77 6.19
CA VAL A 103 6.47 -14.11 6.50
C VAL A 103 5.59 -15.16 5.83
N ILE A 104 6.20 -16.09 5.11
CA ILE A 104 5.59 -17.33 4.63
C ILE A 104 6.12 -18.44 5.52
N GLU A 105 5.24 -19.04 6.32
CA GLU A 105 5.58 -20.18 7.17
C GLU A 105 5.07 -21.47 6.50
N PHE A 106 5.97 -22.42 6.29
CA PHE A 106 5.66 -23.72 5.69
C PHE A 106 5.27 -24.74 6.77
N MET A 107 4.61 -25.82 6.35
CA MET A 107 4.30 -26.95 7.22
C MET A 107 5.59 -27.63 7.73
N PRO A 108 5.62 -28.14 8.97
CA PRO A 108 6.73 -28.96 9.43
C PRO A 108 7.00 -30.14 8.49
N GLY A 109 8.27 -30.44 8.23
CA GLY A 109 8.69 -31.51 7.32
C GLY A 109 8.86 -31.08 5.85
N VAL A 110 8.39 -29.89 5.45
CA VAL A 110 8.72 -29.32 4.14
C VAL A 110 10.22 -29.02 4.06
N GLN A 111 10.88 -29.43 2.99
CA GLN A 111 12.28 -29.15 2.72
C GLN A 111 12.41 -28.13 1.60
N ILE A 112 13.19 -27.09 1.85
CA ILE A 112 13.45 -26.01 0.90
C ILE A 112 14.96 -25.83 0.80
N ASP A 113 15.47 -25.91 -0.42
CA ASP A 113 16.84 -25.53 -0.73
C ASP A 113 16.92 -24.00 -0.88
N PRO A 114 17.58 -23.28 0.04
CA PRO A 114 17.66 -21.83 -0.02
C PRO A 114 18.43 -21.32 -1.24
N SER A 115 19.29 -22.14 -1.86
CA SER A 115 20.03 -21.74 -3.06
C SER A 115 19.12 -21.53 -4.28
N GLN A 116 17.93 -22.12 -4.26
CA GLN A 116 16.91 -21.95 -5.31
C GLN A 116 16.01 -20.74 -5.08
N LEU A 117 16.04 -20.12 -3.90
CA LEU A 117 15.23 -18.97 -3.57
C LEU A 117 15.88 -17.71 -4.12
N LYS A 118 15.23 -17.07 -5.10
CA LYS A 118 15.69 -15.82 -5.67
C LYS A 118 14.55 -14.82 -5.75
N LEU A 119 14.65 -13.76 -4.95
CA LEU A 119 13.79 -12.59 -5.09
C LEU A 119 14.35 -11.70 -6.21
N ILE A 120 13.56 -11.49 -7.25
CA ILE A 120 13.96 -10.74 -8.45
C ILE A 120 13.02 -9.55 -8.59
N GLY A 121 13.58 -8.34 -8.70
CA GLY A 121 12.84 -7.16 -9.12
C GLY A 121 12.53 -7.26 -10.61
N THR A 122 11.26 -7.16 -10.98
CA THR A 122 10.81 -7.21 -12.38
C THR A 122 10.44 -5.83 -12.94
N ASP A 123 10.20 -4.86 -12.06
CA ASP A 123 9.98 -3.45 -12.37
C ASP A 123 10.37 -2.60 -11.14
N LYS A 124 10.24 -1.28 -11.21
CA LYS A 124 10.49 -0.35 -10.10
C LYS A 124 9.69 -0.69 -8.84
N ASP A 125 8.53 -1.32 -8.95
CA ASP A 125 7.60 -1.55 -7.84
C ASP A 125 7.12 -3.00 -7.75
N SER A 126 7.79 -3.91 -8.46
CA SER A 126 7.29 -5.27 -8.68
C SER A 126 8.40 -6.29 -8.48
N TRP A 127 8.10 -7.34 -7.73
CA TRP A 127 9.07 -8.39 -7.37
C TRP A 127 8.45 -9.77 -7.51
N ARG A 128 9.27 -10.76 -7.89
CA ARG A 128 8.86 -12.16 -7.98
C ARG A 128 9.88 -13.08 -7.33
N LEU A 129 9.40 -14.16 -6.72
CA LEU A 129 10.21 -15.24 -6.18
C LEU A 129 9.53 -16.57 -6.48
N GLN A 130 10.26 -17.49 -7.12
CA GLN A 130 9.78 -18.85 -7.34
C GLN A 130 9.98 -19.66 -6.06
N LEU A 131 8.89 -20.19 -5.50
CA LEU A 131 8.97 -21.18 -4.43
C LEU A 131 9.33 -22.54 -5.03
N PRO A 132 10.10 -23.39 -4.31
CA PRO A 132 10.52 -24.68 -4.84
C PRO A 132 9.32 -25.56 -5.16
N ASN A 133 9.40 -26.33 -6.24
CA ASN A 133 8.30 -27.21 -6.61
C ASN A 133 8.00 -28.22 -5.48
N GLN A 134 6.73 -28.34 -5.09
CA GLN A 134 6.28 -29.25 -4.03
C GLN A 134 5.27 -30.23 -4.59
N GLN A 135 5.37 -31.51 -4.21
CA GLN A 135 4.47 -32.57 -4.67
C GLN A 135 3.00 -32.30 -4.32
N THR A 136 2.75 -31.66 -3.17
CA THR A 136 1.41 -31.26 -2.70
C THR A 136 0.93 -29.92 -3.27
N GLY A 137 1.75 -29.24 -4.08
CA GLY A 137 1.38 -28.01 -4.80
C GLY A 137 1.16 -26.77 -3.93
N TYR A 138 0.92 -25.64 -4.61
CA TYR A 138 0.55 -24.37 -4.01
C TYR A 138 -0.90 -24.02 -4.35
N PHE A 139 -1.52 -23.25 -3.47
CA PHE A 139 -2.86 -22.71 -3.68
C PHE A 139 -2.78 -21.20 -3.77
N ALA A 140 -3.64 -20.62 -4.62
CA ALA A 140 -3.70 -19.18 -4.78
C ALA A 140 -4.07 -18.51 -3.44
N LEU A 141 -3.21 -17.61 -2.98
CA LEU A 141 -3.34 -16.88 -1.71
C LEU A 141 -2.75 -15.49 -1.89
N GLY A 142 -3.39 -14.44 -1.40
CA GLY A 142 -2.85 -13.09 -1.56
C GLY A 142 -3.79 -12.00 -1.09
N GLU A 143 -3.31 -10.77 -1.12
CA GLU A 143 -4.07 -9.57 -0.79
C GLU A 143 -3.68 -8.41 -1.72
N GLY A 144 -4.67 -7.59 -2.06
CA GLY A 144 -4.50 -6.48 -3.00
C GLY A 144 -4.41 -6.94 -4.45
N ASN A 145 -4.16 -5.99 -5.36
CA ASN A 145 -3.96 -6.27 -6.78
C ASN A 145 -2.48 -6.24 -7.14
N VAL A 146 -1.97 -7.42 -7.48
CA VAL A 146 -0.59 -7.67 -7.93
C VAL A 146 -0.47 -7.69 -9.44
N GLU A 147 -1.59 -7.78 -10.15
CA GLU A 147 -1.59 -7.60 -11.59
C GLU A 147 -1.14 -6.18 -11.88
N ARG A 148 -0.24 -6.08 -12.85
CA ARG A 148 -0.05 -4.82 -13.53
C ARG A 148 -1.44 -4.47 -14.06
N ILE A 149 -2.04 -3.39 -13.55
CA ILE A 149 -2.85 -2.58 -14.47
C ILE A 149 -1.81 -2.03 -15.43
N ASP A 150 -1.45 -2.87 -16.40
CA ASP A 150 -1.12 -2.35 -17.70
C ASP A 150 -2.16 -1.29 -17.98
N PRO A 151 -1.80 -0.06 -18.41
CA PRO A 151 -2.76 0.69 -19.19
C PRO A 151 -3.18 -0.30 -20.27
N VAL A 152 -4.40 -0.84 -20.11
CA VAL A 152 -4.89 -2.07 -20.72
C VAL A 152 -4.16 -2.27 -22.04
N GLN A 153 -3.39 -3.35 -22.21
CA GLN A 153 -3.12 -3.83 -23.56
C GLN A 153 -4.49 -3.83 -24.20
N ALA A 154 -4.74 -2.82 -25.05
CA ALA A 154 -6.05 -2.61 -25.65
C ALA A 154 -6.47 -3.99 -26.13
N PRO A 155 -7.62 -4.52 -25.66
CA PRO A 155 -7.99 -5.91 -25.89
C PRO A 155 -7.66 -6.23 -27.34
N ALA A 156 -6.79 -7.22 -27.56
CA ALA A 156 -6.27 -7.61 -28.87
C ALA A 156 -7.40 -7.43 -29.88
N GLU A 157 -7.23 -6.46 -30.79
CA GLU A 157 -8.30 -5.84 -31.58
C GLU A 157 -9.44 -6.83 -31.85
N THR A 158 -10.41 -6.86 -30.94
CA THR A 158 -11.70 -7.47 -31.26
C THR A 158 -12.26 -6.44 -32.20
N GLN A 159 -12.03 -6.62 -33.52
CA GLN A 159 -12.31 -5.65 -34.59
C GLN A 159 -13.34 -4.65 -34.13
N VAL A 160 -12.87 -3.57 -33.51
CA VAL A 160 -13.78 -2.60 -32.92
C VAL A 160 -14.28 -1.92 -34.16
N ALA A 161 -15.53 -2.21 -34.54
CA ALA A 161 -16.22 -1.49 -35.60
C ALA A 161 -15.82 -0.02 -35.46
N PRO A 162 -15.30 0.62 -36.53
CA PRO A 162 -14.52 1.84 -36.45
C PRO A 162 -15.15 2.75 -35.41
N ARG A 163 -14.43 3.00 -34.31
CA ARG A 163 -14.94 3.85 -33.22
C ARG A 163 -15.44 5.10 -33.90
N GLN A 164 -16.76 5.27 -33.88
CA GLN A 164 -17.39 6.52 -34.32
C GLN A 164 -16.59 7.63 -33.64
N PRO A 165 -16.11 8.64 -34.38
CA PRO A 165 -15.33 9.71 -33.77
C PRO A 165 -16.09 10.16 -32.53
N ILE A 166 -15.42 10.17 -31.37
CA ILE A 166 -16.04 10.55 -30.10
C ILE A 166 -16.56 11.96 -30.31
N ARG A 167 -17.86 12.06 -30.60
CA ARG A 167 -18.51 13.34 -30.74
C ARG A 167 -18.49 13.92 -29.33
N PRO A 168 -17.85 15.08 -29.09
CA PRO A 168 -17.92 15.70 -27.78
C PRO A 168 -19.40 15.81 -27.42
N LEU A 169 -19.78 15.20 -26.29
CA LEU A 169 -21.16 15.25 -25.81
C LEU A 169 -21.53 16.71 -25.66
N ARG A 170 -22.47 17.18 -26.46
CA ARG A 170 -22.98 18.54 -26.30
C ARG A 170 -23.92 18.50 -25.10
N PRO A 171 -24.04 19.59 -24.31
CA PRO A 171 -24.99 19.65 -23.20
C PRO A 171 -26.43 19.28 -23.59
N THR A 172 -26.81 19.49 -24.86
CA THR A 172 -28.10 19.08 -25.44
C THR A 172 -28.25 17.59 -25.71
N ASP A 173 -27.15 16.84 -25.80
CA ASP A 173 -27.14 15.40 -26.02
C ASP A 173 -27.17 14.61 -24.69
N LEU A 174 -27.12 15.31 -23.53
CA LEU A 174 -27.20 14.71 -22.20
C LEU A 174 -28.66 14.42 -21.83
N ALA A 175 -28.90 13.25 -21.22
CA ALA A 175 -30.22 12.92 -20.69
C ALA A 175 -30.64 13.96 -19.63
N GLN A 176 -31.81 14.55 -19.79
CA GLN A 176 -32.43 15.41 -18.78
C GLN A 176 -32.87 14.53 -17.61
N VAL A 177 -32.18 14.65 -16.48
CA VAL A 177 -32.44 13.87 -15.28
C VAL A 177 -33.38 14.67 -14.38
N THR A 178 -34.53 14.10 -14.01
CA THR A 178 -35.43 14.74 -13.03
C THR A 178 -34.67 14.95 -11.71
N ARG A 179 -34.65 16.19 -11.21
CA ARG A 179 -34.03 16.53 -9.92
C ARG A 179 -34.58 15.64 -8.82
N GLY A 180 -33.68 15.13 -7.97
CA GLY A 180 -34.02 14.25 -6.85
C GLY A 180 -34.28 12.77 -7.20
N ARG A 181 -34.19 12.36 -8.48
CA ARG A 181 -34.36 10.94 -8.85
C ARG A 181 -33.16 10.05 -8.47
N PHE A 182 -31.96 10.63 -8.45
CA PHE A 182 -30.72 9.89 -8.19
C PHE A 182 -29.99 10.50 -7.02
N ARG A 183 -29.56 9.63 -6.10
CA ARG A 183 -28.55 9.93 -5.08
C ARG A 183 -27.21 9.42 -5.58
N ILE A 184 -26.18 10.26 -5.46
CA ILE A 184 -24.80 9.88 -5.75
C ILE A 184 -24.07 9.75 -4.42
N VAL A 185 -23.42 8.61 -4.21
CA VAL A 185 -22.51 8.42 -3.08
C VAL A 185 -21.09 8.53 -3.61
N ILE A 186 -20.31 9.44 -3.03
CA ILE A 186 -18.89 9.63 -3.34
C ILE A 186 -18.10 9.03 -2.18
N ASP A 187 -17.14 8.17 -2.49
CA ASP A 187 -16.29 7.52 -1.50
C ASP A 187 -14.86 8.07 -1.58
N PRO A 188 -14.49 9.07 -0.76
CA PRO A 188 -13.09 9.47 -0.66
C PRO A 188 -12.29 8.32 -0.01
N GLY A 189 -11.43 7.68 -0.79
CA GLY A 189 -10.60 6.56 -0.33
C GLY A 189 -9.74 6.94 0.89
N HIS A 190 -9.35 5.94 1.69
CA HIS A 190 -8.47 6.11 2.86
C HIS A 190 -9.07 7.03 3.96
N GLY A 191 -8.22 7.62 4.79
CA GLY A 191 -8.57 8.57 5.86
C GLY A 191 -8.05 8.16 7.25
N GLY A 192 -7.93 9.14 8.13
CA GLY A 192 -7.41 8.96 9.48
C GLY A 192 -5.96 8.46 9.45
N PRO A 193 -5.65 7.35 10.14
CA PRO A 193 -4.31 6.76 10.10
C PRO A 193 -3.94 6.15 8.75
N ASP A 194 -4.84 6.00 7.78
CA ASP A 194 -4.50 5.49 6.45
C ASP A 194 -4.40 6.64 5.44
N PRO A 195 -3.23 7.00 4.90
CA PRO A 195 -3.07 8.08 3.94
C PRO A 195 -3.22 7.64 2.49
N GLY A 196 -3.35 6.33 2.24
CA GLY A 196 -3.16 5.78 0.90
C GLY A 196 -1.74 5.96 0.39
N ALA A 197 -1.60 6.15 -0.92
CA ALA A 197 -0.31 6.41 -1.55
C ALA A 197 0.29 7.75 -1.06
N VAL A 198 1.60 7.77 -0.83
CA VAL A 198 2.35 8.98 -0.49
C VAL A 198 3.24 9.37 -1.68
N GLY A 199 2.96 10.53 -2.26
CA GLY A 199 3.69 11.09 -3.40
C GLY A 199 5.00 11.78 -3.00
N ILE A 200 5.74 12.22 -4.02
CA ILE A 200 6.97 13.00 -3.86
C ILE A 200 6.64 14.28 -3.08
N GLY A 201 7.45 14.62 -2.08
CA GLY A 201 7.21 15.78 -1.21
C GLY A 201 6.21 15.55 -0.07
N GLY A 202 5.77 14.30 0.15
CA GLY A 202 4.93 13.93 1.29
C GLY A 202 3.43 14.18 1.10
N THR A 203 2.99 14.42 -0.14
CA THR A 203 1.56 14.52 -0.48
C THR A 203 0.88 13.19 -0.22
N GLN A 204 -0.24 13.19 0.50
CA GLN A 204 -0.97 11.98 0.86
C GLN A 204 -2.23 11.85 0.01
N GLU A 205 -2.48 10.66 -0.53
CA GLU A 205 -3.66 10.37 -1.35
C GLU A 205 -4.94 10.75 -0.61
N LYS A 206 -5.05 10.42 0.68
CA LYS A 206 -6.24 10.73 1.50
C LYS A 206 -6.65 12.20 1.49
N ASP A 207 -5.66 13.11 1.37
CA ASP A 207 -5.87 14.55 1.40
C ASP A 207 -6.37 15.00 0.02
N VAL A 208 -5.69 14.56 -1.03
CA VAL A 208 -6.02 14.87 -2.43
C VAL A 208 -7.42 14.35 -2.78
N VAL A 209 -7.71 13.09 -2.46
CA VAL A 209 -9.01 12.48 -2.79
C VAL A 209 -10.15 13.08 -1.97
N LEU A 210 -9.91 13.49 -0.72
CA LEU A 210 -10.91 14.19 0.09
C LEU A 210 -11.25 15.54 -0.51
N GLU A 211 -10.24 16.33 -0.86
CA GLU A 211 -10.41 17.65 -1.46
C GLU A 211 -11.16 17.57 -2.79
N ILE A 212 -10.74 16.68 -3.69
CA ILE A 212 -11.40 16.48 -4.98
C ILE A 212 -12.86 16.03 -4.77
N SER A 213 -13.10 15.09 -3.85
CA SER A 213 -14.44 14.59 -3.58
C SER A 213 -15.39 15.67 -3.06
N GLN A 214 -14.90 16.58 -2.20
CA GLN A 214 -15.67 17.71 -1.70
C GLN A 214 -16.05 18.68 -2.84
N GLN A 215 -15.10 19.00 -3.72
CA GLN A 215 -15.35 19.87 -4.87
C GLN A 215 -16.37 19.24 -5.83
N VAL A 216 -16.24 17.94 -6.12
CA VAL A 216 -17.20 17.20 -6.97
C VAL A 216 -18.59 17.19 -6.33
N ALA A 217 -18.67 16.95 -5.01
CA ALA A 217 -19.93 16.96 -4.29
C ALA A 217 -20.63 18.32 -4.36
N GLU A 218 -19.88 19.41 -4.18
CA GLU A 218 -20.42 20.77 -4.28
C GLU A 218 -20.92 21.09 -5.70
N LEU A 219 -20.14 20.73 -6.72
CA LEU A 219 -20.55 20.89 -8.13
C LEU A 219 -21.84 20.12 -8.45
N LEU A 220 -21.97 18.88 -7.97
CA LEU A 220 -23.17 18.08 -8.18
C LEU A 220 -24.38 18.63 -7.42
N ARG A 221 -24.19 19.02 -6.15
CA ARG A 221 -25.24 19.64 -5.33
C ARG A 221 -25.75 20.95 -5.94
N SER A 222 -24.87 21.79 -6.48
CA SER A 222 -25.26 23.04 -7.15
C SER A 222 -26.14 22.80 -8.39
N ARG A 223 -26.09 21.61 -8.98
CA ARG A 223 -26.97 21.19 -10.10
C ARG A 223 -28.26 20.50 -9.63
N GLY A 224 -28.49 20.41 -8.33
CA GLY A 224 -29.69 19.82 -7.73
C GLY A 224 -29.63 18.28 -7.61
N VAL A 225 -28.42 17.71 -7.57
CA VAL A 225 -28.21 16.28 -7.30
C VAL A 225 -28.10 16.06 -5.79
N ASP A 226 -28.74 15.01 -5.29
CA ASP A 226 -28.54 14.58 -3.89
C ASP A 226 -27.21 13.82 -3.79
N VAL A 227 -26.31 14.27 -2.91
CA VAL A 227 -24.94 13.75 -2.81
C VAL A 227 -24.56 13.47 -1.37
N LEU A 228 -24.10 12.24 -1.13
CA LEU A 228 -23.55 11.78 0.15
C LEU A 228 -22.06 11.47 -0.01
N LEU A 229 -21.24 11.81 0.99
CA LEU A 229 -19.87 11.34 1.05
C LEU A 229 -19.76 10.27 2.15
N THR A 230 -18.96 9.22 1.92
CA THR A 230 -18.67 8.20 2.96
C THR A 230 -17.85 8.77 4.12
N ARG A 231 -17.04 9.80 3.85
CA ARG A 231 -16.38 10.66 4.84
C ARG A 231 -16.31 12.09 4.34
N ASN A 232 -16.39 13.05 5.25
CA ASN A 232 -16.25 14.49 4.93
C ASN A 232 -15.03 15.14 5.62
N GLY A 233 -14.20 14.32 6.28
CA GLY A 233 -13.00 14.75 6.97
C GLY A 233 -11.93 13.65 6.97
N ASP A 234 -10.81 13.94 7.63
CA ASP A 234 -9.71 13.00 7.81
C ASP A 234 -10.01 12.00 8.93
N ILE A 235 -10.83 11.00 8.62
CA ILE A 235 -11.25 9.95 9.55
C ILE A 235 -11.09 8.56 8.91
N ASP A 236 -10.77 7.57 9.73
CA ASP A 236 -10.79 6.17 9.30
C ASP A 236 -12.24 5.71 9.18
N VAL A 237 -12.58 5.14 8.02
CA VAL A 237 -13.88 4.53 7.76
C VAL A 237 -13.63 3.13 7.21
N ASP A 238 -14.08 2.12 7.96
CA ASP A 238 -13.98 0.72 7.55
C ASP A 238 -14.71 0.45 6.22
N LEU A 239 -14.25 -0.56 5.47
CA LEU A 239 -14.77 -0.87 4.14
C LEU A 239 -16.27 -1.25 4.12
N PRO A 240 -16.81 -2.08 5.04
CA PRO A 240 -18.23 -2.45 4.97
C PRO A 240 -19.21 -1.28 5.14
N PRO A 241 -19.01 -0.33 6.10
CA PRO A 241 -19.81 0.89 6.18
C PRO A 241 -19.87 1.72 4.88
N ARG A 242 -18.78 1.77 4.10
CA ARG A 242 -18.75 2.54 2.83
C ARG A 242 -19.72 1.98 1.80
N ALA A 243 -19.75 0.66 1.63
CA ALA A 243 -20.68 0.00 0.71
C ALA A 243 -22.14 0.11 1.19
N GLN A 244 -22.38 0.05 2.51
CA GLN A 244 -23.73 0.19 3.06
C GLN A 244 -24.36 1.56 2.79
N LEU A 245 -23.57 2.62 2.68
CA LEU A 245 -24.08 3.95 2.34
C LEU A 245 -24.61 4.05 0.90
N ALA A 246 -24.16 3.15 0.01
CA ALA A 246 -24.52 3.14 -1.41
C ALA A 246 -25.63 2.15 -1.79
N ASN A 247 -25.94 1.17 -0.93
CA ASN A 247 -27.00 0.17 -1.13
C ASN A 247 -28.35 0.64 -0.59
#